data_AF-A0A2E9TQZ5-F1
#
_entry.id   AF-A0A2E9TQZ5-F1
#
_cell.length_a   1.000
_cell.length_b   1.000
_cell.length_c   1.000
_cell.angle_alpha   90.00
_cell.angle_beta   90.00
_cell.angle_gamma   90.00
#
_symmetry.space_group_name_H-M   'P 1'
#
loop_
_entity.id
_entity.type
_entity.pdbx_description
1 polymer ?
#
loop_
_entity_poly.entity_id
_entity_poly.type
_entity_poly.pdbx_seq_one_letter_code
_entity_poly.pdbx_strand_id
1 'polypeptide(L)'
;MPRSQKRFLQSGSPITLWGEIKVRICIVTGLLIPALAFAETATNNPCPTLVSAAFTTDVENREPVSSLATAPLSANELLFFTAIQGGNGQQLHHTWSYNGDAIVDVTLAVGSDYWRTWSSKTFAGLDLAVGGQWQVQVSTQSGCQLGTWTLTLSEDGAASQMAPAHATPPAPSGHAEPESADPSPVDLSKHYDVIRQLLDLGDTRAAKVAIRRARQLTDNPQQQNALDSLATNNEAFAQLERMIRQRDIHGARELMQTLEISISPDSPVYPALQSRQRLLERLEGDDRNEPIFQSASSP
;
A
#
# COMPACT_ATOMS: atom_id res chain seq x y z
N MET A 1 -13.40 -42.47 -46.16
CA MET A 1 -13.00 -42.37 -47.58
C MET A 1 -11.46 -42.39 -47.67
N PRO A 2 -10.85 -42.93 -48.75
CA PRO A 2 -9.43 -43.30 -48.77
C PRO A 2 -8.46 -42.21 -49.28
N ARG A 3 -7.15 -42.46 -49.11
CA ARG A 3 -6.01 -41.65 -49.59
C ARG A 3 -6.00 -41.47 -51.12
N SER A 4 -5.49 -40.32 -51.57
CA SER A 4 -4.94 -40.15 -52.93
C SER A 4 -3.47 -40.62 -53.00
N GLN A 5 -2.99 -40.95 -54.20
CA GLN A 5 -1.60 -41.35 -54.48
C GLN A 5 -0.96 -40.48 -55.58
N LYS A 6 0.38 -40.35 -55.54
CA LYS A 6 1.39 -40.59 -56.61
C LYS A 6 2.78 -40.20 -56.02
N ARG A 7 3.91 -40.92 -56.22
CA ARG A 7 4.67 -41.28 -57.46
C ARG A 7 5.09 -40.02 -58.25
N PHE A 8 6.27 -39.85 -58.85
CA PHE A 8 7.41 -40.72 -59.27
C PHE A 8 8.61 -39.75 -59.58
N LEU A 9 9.92 -40.03 -59.63
CA LEU A 9 10.87 -41.19 -59.49
C LEU A 9 12.02 -40.73 -58.52
N GLN A 10 13.09 -41.43 -58.10
CA GLN A 10 13.96 -42.54 -58.56
C GLN A 10 15.14 -42.20 -59.51
N SER A 11 16.28 -41.83 -58.92
CA SER A 11 17.66 -42.19 -59.31
C SER A 11 18.48 -42.30 -58.01
N GLY A 12 19.68 -42.89 -57.91
CA GLY A 12 20.50 -43.59 -58.91
C GLY A 12 21.91 -43.80 -58.34
N SER A 13 22.16 -44.93 -57.69
CA SER A 13 23.47 -45.37 -57.13
C SER A 13 24.50 -45.63 -58.26
N PRO A 14 25.80 -46.02 -58.02
CA PRO A 14 26.42 -46.54 -56.78
C PRO A 14 27.92 -46.14 -56.55
N ILE A 15 28.66 -46.96 -55.78
CA ILE A 15 30.13 -47.22 -55.78
C ILE A 15 31.00 -46.59 -54.64
N THR A 16 31.06 -47.32 -53.52
CA THR A 16 32.23 -48.04 -52.93
C THR A 16 33.64 -47.39 -52.76
N LEU A 17 34.31 -47.83 -51.67
CA LEU A 17 35.77 -47.92 -51.35
C LEU A 17 36.46 -46.84 -50.47
N TRP A 18 36.65 -47.22 -49.19
CA TRP A 18 37.90 -47.21 -48.37
C TRP A 18 38.65 -45.89 -48.10
N GLY A 19 39.06 -45.65 -46.84
CA GLY A 19 39.86 -44.47 -46.47
C GLY A 19 40.27 -44.34 -45.00
N GLU A 20 41.30 -45.10 -44.62
CA GLU A 20 42.24 -44.98 -43.47
C GLU A 20 42.13 -43.87 -42.38
N ILE A 21 42.50 -44.29 -41.16
CA ILE A 21 42.65 -43.46 -39.94
C ILE A 21 43.81 -42.44 -40.06
N LYS A 22 43.63 -41.23 -39.51
CA LYS A 22 44.74 -40.46 -38.91
C LYS A 22 44.29 -39.46 -37.84
N VAL A 23 44.49 -39.83 -36.57
CA VAL A 23 44.40 -38.92 -35.43
C VAL A 23 45.51 -37.86 -35.54
N ARG A 24 45.15 -36.58 -35.43
CA ARG A 24 46.12 -35.48 -35.31
C ARG A 24 46.19 -34.99 -33.87
N ILE A 25 47.27 -35.36 -33.20
CA ILE A 25 47.63 -34.87 -31.87
C ILE A 25 48.13 -33.42 -32.00
N CYS A 26 47.54 -32.50 -31.25
CA CYS A 26 48.06 -31.15 -31.02
C CYS A 26 48.38 -31.01 -29.52
N ILE A 27 49.63 -30.67 -29.19
CA ILE A 27 50.14 -30.66 -27.82
C ILE A 27 50.49 -29.23 -27.38
N VAL A 28 49.87 -28.82 -26.26
CA VAL A 28 50.34 -27.86 -25.24
C VAL A 28 50.79 -26.46 -25.70
N THR A 29 50.02 -25.46 -25.25
CA THR A 29 50.55 -24.35 -24.42
C THR A 29 49.55 -24.05 -23.30
N GLY A 30 49.78 -24.59 -22.11
CA GLY A 30 48.91 -24.38 -20.96
C GLY A 30 49.23 -23.06 -20.24
N LEU A 31 48.41 -22.04 -20.43
CA LEU A 31 48.51 -20.80 -19.64
C LEU A 31 47.90 -21.05 -18.25
N LEU A 32 48.75 -21.31 -17.26
CA LEU A 32 48.32 -21.59 -15.88
C LEU A 32 47.84 -20.29 -15.20
N ILE A 33 46.59 -19.92 -15.44
CA ILE A 33 45.92 -18.85 -14.68
C ILE A 33 45.72 -19.36 -13.25
N PRO A 34 46.31 -18.72 -12.21
CA PRO A 34 45.95 -19.03 -10.84
C PRO A 34 44.51 -18.54 -10.62
N ALA A 35 43.57 -19.47 -10.61
CA ALA A 35 42.19 -19.17 -10.26
C ALA A 35 42.13 -18.71 -8.80
N LEU A 36 42.10 -17.40 -8.59
CA LEU A 36 41.70 -16.80 -7.33
C LEU A 36 40.24 -17.17 -7.10
N ALA A 37 40.04 -18.32 -6.46
CA ALA A 37 38.76 -18.73 -5.95
C ALA A 37 38.36 -17.73 -4.86
N PHE A 38 37.62 -16.70 -5.25
CA PHE A 38 36.81 -15.92 -4.34
C PHE A 38 35.81 -16.89 -3.72
N ALA A 39 36.17 -17.44 -2.57
CA ALA A 39 35.24 -18.13 -1.71
C ALA A 39 34.26 -17.06 -1.20
N GLU A 40 33.16 -16.87 -1.93
CA GLU A 40 32.00 -16.16 -1.40
C GLU A 40 31.66 -16.80 -0.07
N THR A 41 31.86 -16.04 1.01
CA THR A 41 31.51 -16.47 2.35
C THR A 41 30.00 -16.43 2.44
N ALA A 42 29.37 -17.53 2.00
CA ALA A 42 27.96 -17.79 2.19
C ALA A 42 27.67 -17.74 3.68
N THR A 43 27.26 -16.56 4.14
CA THR A 43 26.89 -16.31 5.53
C THR A 43 25.62 -17.10 5.77
N ASN A 44 25.79 -18.29 6.38
CA ASN A 44 24.70 -19.13 6.88
C ASN A 44 24.03 -18.42 8.07
N ASN A 45 23.39 -17.31 7.77
CA ASN A 45 22.73 -16.42 8.68
C ASN A 45 21.31 -16.99 8.86
N PRO A 46 21.00 -17.62 10.00
CA PRO A 46 19.80 -18.43 10.14
C PRO A 46 18.54 -17.60 9.89
N CYS A 47 17.51 -18.24 9.33
CA CYS A 47 16.23 -17.59 9.10
C CYS A 47 15.68 -17.02 10.41
N PRO A 48 15.24 -15.75 10.44
CA PRO A 48 14.58 -15.20 11.61
C PRO A 48 13.28 -15.96 11.89
N THR A 49 12.97 -16.13 13.18
CA THR A 49 11.70 -16.68 13.63
C THR A 49 10.64 -15.59 13.63
N LEU A 50 9.49 -15.83 13.00
CA LEU A 50 8.34 -14.95 13.12
C LEU A 50 7.79 -15.00 14.55
N VAL A 51 7.57 -13.84 15.17
CA VAL A 51 6.96 -13.72 16.51
C VAL A 51 5.48 -13.38 16.40
N SER A 52 5.12 -12.42 15.55
CA SER A 52 3.74 -12.08 15.22
C SER A 52 3.67 -11.32 13.89
N ALA A 53 2.55 -11.40 13.18
CA ALA A 53 2.27 -10.51 12.06
C ALA A 53 0.75 -10.38 11.84
N ALA A 54 0.29 -9.21 11.40
CA ALA A 54 -1.12 -8.90 11.23
C ALA A 54 -1.37 -7.75 10.24
N PHE A 55 -2.49 -7.81 9.53
CA PHE A 55 -3.10 -6.63 8.93
C PHE A 55 -3.74 -5.77 10.02
N THR A 56 -3.56 -4.45 9.93
CA THR A 56 -4.00 -3.52 10.98
C THR A 56 -4.40 -2.14 10.43
N THR A 57 -5.16 -1.38 11.23
CA THR A 57 -5.65 -0.03 10.89
C THR A 57 -4.66 1.10 11.22
N ASP A 58 -3.76 0.88 12.18
CA ASP A 58 -2.69 1.79 12.60
C ASP A 58 -1.64 1.00 13.42
N VAL A 59 -0.47 1.59 13.68
CA VAL A 59 0.56 1.00 14.57
C VAL A 59 0.97 2.04 15.61
N GLU A 60 0.70 1.75 16.88
CA GLU A 60 0.91 2.65 18.01
C GLU A 60 1.83 2.00 19.04
N ASN A 61 2.75 2.77 19.62
CA ASN A 61 3.78 2.25 20.54
C ASN A 61 4.61 1.06 19.98
N ARG A 62 4.69 0.96 18.64
CA ARG A 62 5.24 -0.16 17.86
C ARG A 62 4.44 -1.48 17.91
N GLU A 63 3.18 -1.49 18.33
CA GLU A 63 2.29 -2.66 18.24
C GLU A 63 1.07 -2.36 17.32
N PRO A 64 0.46 -3.38 16.67
CA PRO A 64 -0.72 -3.19 15.83
C PRO A 64 -1.96 -2.92 16.69
N VAL A 65 -2.73 -1.87 16.38
CA VAL A 65 -3.92 -1.49 17.17
C VAL A 65 -5.13 -2.41 16.98
N SER A 66 -5.11 -3.18 15.90
CA SER A 66 -6.15 -4.13 15.52
C SER A 66 -5.56 -5.31 14.73
N SER A 67 -6.26 -6.45 14.70
CA SER A 67 -5.97 -7.56 13.79
C SER A 67 -7.14 -7.73 12.83
N LEU A 68 -6.88 -7.65 11.52
CA LEU A 68 -7.92 -7.63 10.48
C LEU A 68 -7.88 -8.90 9.62
N ALA A 69 -9.02 -9.57 9.49
CA ALA A 69 -9.26 -10.57 8.44
C ALA A 69 -10.04 -9.98 7.23
N THR A 70 -10.72 -8.85 7.45
CA THR A 70 -11.53 -8.15 6.45
C THR A 70 -11.33 -6.64 6.55
N ALA A 71 -11.48 -5.90 5.45
CA ALA A 71 -11.58 -4.45 5.45
C ALA A 71 -12.66 -3.96 4.47
N PRO A 72 -13.36 -2.86 4.76
CA PRO A 72 -14.33 -2.26 3.84
C PRO A 72 -13.64 -1.70 2.58
N LEU A 73 -14.36 -1.62 1.45
CA LEU A 73 -13.85 -1.01 0.21
C LEU A 73 -13.45 0.47 0.38
N SER A 74 -14.12 1.20 1.27
CA SER A 74 -13.79 2.57 1.68
C SER A 74 -12.53 2.71 2.54
N ALA A 75 -11.80 1.62 2.82
CA ALA A 75 -10.48 1.69 3.45
C ALA A 75 -9.50 2.44 2.51
N ASN A 76 -8.99 3.59 2.95
CA ASN A 76 -8.02 4.36 2.15
C ASN A 76 -6.61 3.75 2.15
N GLU A 77 -6.27 3.04 3.23
CA GLU A 77 -4.96 2.49 3.52
C GLU A 77 -5.09 1.27 4.44
N LEU A 78 -4.19 0.31 4.25
CA LEU A 78 -4.05 -0.87 5.08
C LEU A 78 -2.58 -1.00 5.51
N LEU A 79 -2.34 -1.24 6.80
CA LEU A 79 -1.00 -1.53 7.31
C LEU A 79 -0.82 -3.04 7.46
N PHE A 80 0.41 -3.52 7.24
CA PHE A 80 0.83 -4.86 7.59
C PHE A 80 2.04 -4.79 8.53
N PHE A 81 1.84 -5.28 9.74
CA PHE A 81 2.81 -5.29 10.83
C PHE A 81 3.48 -6.65 10.97
N THR A 82 4.78 -6.66 11.27
CA THR A 82 5.58 -7.87 11.52
C THR A 82 6.54 -7.67 12.69
N ALA A 83 6.58 -8.64 13.61
CA ALA A 83 7.61 -8.81 14.62
C ALA A 83 8.41 -10.11 14.38
N ILE A 84 9.74 -10.03 14.48
CA ILE A 84 10.66 -11.16 14.27
C ILE A 84 11.73 -11.25 15.37
N GLN A 85 12.28 -12.46 15.53
CA GLN A 85 13.45 -12.76 16.37
C GLN A 85 14.57 -13.37 15.50
N GLY A 86 15.78 -12.83 15.61
CA GLY A 86 16.89 -13.06 14.68
C GLY A 86 16.85 -12.09 13.48
N GLY A 87 17.79 -12.27 12.54
CA GLY A 87 17.82 -11.49 11.30
C GLY A 87 18.42 -10.08 11.42
N ASN A 88 19.07 -9.74 12.54
CA ASN A 88 19.77 -8.46 12.72
C ASN A 88 20.77 -8.18 11.58
N GLY A 89 20.72 -6.97 11.01
CA GLY A 89 21.51 -6.57 9.84
C GLY A 89 21.03 -7.12 8.50
N GLN A 90 19.96 -7.93 8.47
CA GLN A 90 19.31 -8.36 7.23
C GLN A 90 18.21 -7.36 6.81
N GLN A 91 17.64 -7.61 5.62
CA GLN A 91 16.44 -6.94 5.15
C GLN A 91 15.26 -7.92 5.12
N LEU A 92 14.13 -7.46 5.65
CA LEU A 92 12.81 -8.08 5.53
C LEU A 92 12.11 -7.51 4.30
N HIS A 93 11.26 -8.30 3.65
CA HIS A 93 10.52 -7.95 2.45
C HIS A 93 9.03 -8.20 2.72
N HIS A 94 8.20 -7.20 2.49
CA HIS A 94 6.73 -7.31 2.49
C HIS A 94 6.24 -7.20 1.05
N THR A 95 6.00 -8.33 0.39
CA THR A 95 5.46 -8.37 -0.97
C THR A 95 3.94 -8.30 -0.92
N TRP A 96 3.39 -7.15 -1.31
CA TRP A 96 1.96 -6.90 -1.43
C TRP A 96 1.44 -7.35 -2.78
N SER A 97 0.39 -8.17 -2.77
CA SER A 97 -0.38 -8.57 -3.96
C SER A 97 -1.88 -8.34 -3.77
N TYR A 98 -2.60 -8.22 -4.89
CA TYR A 98 -4.06 -8.16 -4.93
C TYR A 98 -4.58 -9.20 -5.92
N ASN A 99 -5.49 -10.07 -5.49
CA ASN A 99 -6.00 -11.22 -6.24
C ASN A 99 -4.92 -12.16 -6.85
N GLY A 100 -3.69 -12.14 -6.29
CA GLY A 100 -2.53 -12.89 -6.75
C GLY A 100 -1.51 -12.07 -7.56
N ASP A 101 -1.90 -10.92 -8.12
CA ASP A 101 -0.99 -10.04 -8.85
C ASP A 101 -0.13 -9.23 -7.87
N ALA A 102 1.19 -9.39 -7.95
CA ALA A 102 2.14 -8.65 -7.11
C ALA A 102 2.22 -7.17 -7.53
N ILE A 103 1.95 -6.27 -6.58
CA ILE A 103 1.88 -4.81 -6.81
C ILE A 103 3.16 -4.10 -6.35
N VAL A 104 3.71 -4.48 -5.19
CA VAL A 104 4.94 -3.86 -4.65
C VAL A 104 5.62 -4.78 -3.63
N ASP A 105 6.95 -4.86 -3.70
CA ASP A 105 7.79 -5.37 -2.61
C ASP A 105 8.33 -4.18 -1.80
N VAL A 106 8.12 -4.20 -0.48
CA VAL A 106 8.59 -3.17 0.44
C VAL A 106 9.71 -3.74 1.30
N THR A 107 10.94 -3.33 0.99
CA THR A 107 12.14 -3.67 1.78
C THR A 107 12.17 -2.89 3.09
N LEU A 108 12.38 -3.59 4.21
CA LEU A 108 12.40 -3.07 5.58
C LEU A 108 13.67 -3.56 6.30
N ALA A 109 14.52 -2.64 6.75
CA ALA A 109 15.76 -2.98 7.46
C ALA A 109 15.49 -3.55 8.87
N VAL A 110 16.31 -4.50 9.31
CA VAL A 110 16.23 -5.15 10.63
C VAL A 110 17.39 -4.67 11.53
N GLY A 111 17.10 -3.80 12.49
CA GLY A 111 18.12 -3.10 13.30
C GLY A 111 18.51 -3.73 14.65
N SER A 112 17.85 -4.80 15.08
CA SER A 112 18.22 -5.56 16.30
C SER A 112 17.65 -6.97 16.29
N ASP A 113 18.18 -7.85 17.15
CA ASP A 113 17.81 -9.27 17.23
C ASP A 113 16.31 -9.51 17.48
N TYR A 114 15.66 -8.68 18.29
CA TYR A 114 14.20 -8.58 18.29
C TYR A 114 13.81 -7.31 17.55
N TRP A 115 12.94 -7.42 16.55
CA TRP A 115 12.56 -6.29 15.70
C TRP A 115 11.06 -6.26 15.41
N ARG A 116 10.51 -5.05 15.41
CA ARG A 116 9.13 -4.76 14.99
C ARG A 116 9.16 -3.73 13.86
N THR A 117 8.52 -4.05 12.75
CA THR A 117 8.45 -3.19 11.55
C THR A 117 7.08 -3.33 10.88
N TRP A 118 6.75 -2.41 9.98
CA TRP A 118 5.51 -2.44 9.21
C TRP A 118 5.69 -1.75 7.86
N SER A 119 4.81 -2.09 6.93
CA SER A 119 4.61 -1.37 5.67
C SER A 119 3.14 -1.00 5.53
N SER A 120 2.80 -0.01 4.73
CA SER A 120 1.41 0.29 4.37
C SER A 120 1.18 0.28 2.87
N LYS A 121 -0.08 0.06 2.47
CA LYS A 121 -0.54 0.20 1.10
C LYS A 121 -1.77 1.08 1.05
N THR A 122 -1.69 2.21 0.35
CA THR A 122 -2.85 3.03 0.00
C THR A 122 -3.57 2.43 -1.22
N PHE A 123 -4.90 2.53 -1.23
CA PHE A 123 -5.75 1.87 -2.23
C PHE A 123 -6.17 2.80 -3.40
N ALA A 124 -5.92 4.10 -3.27
CA ALA A 124 -6.34 5.10 -4.25
C ALA A 124 -5.77 4.85 -5.65
N GLY A 125 -6.65 4.72 -6.64
CA GLY A 125 -6.30 4.50 -8.05
C GLY A 125 -6.21 3.02 -8.48
N LEU A 126 -6.56 2.08 -7.60
CA LEU A 126 -6.72 0.67 -7.93
C LEU A 126 -8.20 0.34 -8.16
N ASP A 127 -8.47 -0.60 -9.07
CA ASP A 127 -9.81 -1.14 -9.30
C ASP A 127 -10.08 -2.27 -8.29
N LEU A 128 -10.80 -1.95 -7.22
CA LEU A 128 -11.06 -2.84 -6.09
C LEU A 128 -12.53 -3.28 -6.06
N ALA A 129 -12.75 -4.56 -5.75
CA ALA A 129 -14.07 -5.18 -5.76
C ALA A 129 -14.35 -5.95 -4.45
N VAL A 130 -15.64 -6.09 -4.12
CA VAL A 130 -16.10 -6.93 -3.00
C VAL A 130 -15.61 -8.37 -3.21
N GLY A 131 -15.08 -8.98 -2.15
CA GLY A 131 -14.47 -10.31 -2.22
C GLY A 131 -13.03 -10.33 -2.77
N GLY A 132 -12.53 -9.20 -3.28
CA GLY A 132 -11.13 -9.05 -3.69
C GLY A 132 -10.18 -9.26 -2.51
N GLN A 133 -9.04 -9.90 -2.75
CA GLN A 133 -8.12 -10.33 -1.71
C GLN A 133 -6.81 -9.54 -1.75
N TRP A 134 -6.53 -8.80 -0.68
CA TRP A 134 -5.19 -8.30 -0.41
C TRP A 134 -4.36 -9.39 0.25
N GLN A 135 -3.11 -9.52 -0.17
CA GLN A 135 -2.18 -10.48 0.40
C GLN A 135 -0.81 -9.84 0.64
N VAL A 136 -0.17 -10.22 1.74
CA VAL A 136 1.22 -9.88 2.04
C VAL A 136 1.99 -11.17 2.29
N GLN A 137 3.04 -11.38 1.51
CA GLN A 137 4.05 -12.41 1.74
C GLN A 137 5.25 -11.77 2.44
N VAL A 138 5.70 -12.37 3.54
CA VAL A 138 6.86 -11.90 4.31
C VAL A 138 8.05 -12.81 4.05
N SER A 139 9.15 -12.24 3.57
CA SER A 139 10.40 -12.95 3.32
C SER A 139 11.63 -12.16 3.72
N THR A 140 12.82 -12.75 3.63
CA THR A 140 14.10 -12.08 3.86
C THR A 140 14.95 -12.02 2.59
N GLN A 141 15.94 -11.12 2.57
CA GLN A 141 16.96 -11.07 1.52
C GLN A 141 17.72 -12.41 1.32
N SER A 142 17.82 -13.25 2.36
CA SER A 142 18.40 -14.60 2.29
C SER A 142 17.46 -15.66 1.68
N GLY A 143 16.26 -15.28 1.27
CA GLY A 143 15.26 -16.17 0.66
C GLY A 143 14.39 -16.94 1.67
N CYS A 144 14.54 -16.69 2.97
CA CYS A 144 13.68 -17.30 3.98
C CYS A 144 12.25 -16.77 3.83
N GLN A 145 11.28 -17.68 3.78
CA GLN A 145 9.85 -17.36 3.75
C GLN A 145 9.28 -17.48 5.16
N LEU A 146 8.75 -16.38 5.71
CA LEU A 146 8.25 -16.33 7.09
C LEU A 146 6.74 -16.55 7.18
N GLY A 147 6.02 -16.32 6.08
CA GLY A 147 4.60 -16.65 5.94
C GLY A 147 3.90 -15.80 4.88
N THR A 148 2.60 -16.03 4.73
CA THR A 148 1.72 -15.28 3.84
C THR A 148 0.38 -15.05 4.54
N TRP A 149 -0.12 -13.81 4.49
CA TRP A 149 -1.39 -13.40 5.09
C TRP A 149 -2.31 -12.87 4.01
N THR A 150 -3.60 -13.17 4.12
CA THR A 150 -4.64 -12.67 3.22
C THR A 150 -5.73 -11.94 4.02
N LEU A 151 -6.23 -10.84 3.47
CA LEU A 151 -7.38 -10.07 3.93
C LEU A 151 -8.38 -9.91 2.79
N THR A 152 -9.66 -10.10 3.08
CA THR A 152 -10.73 -9.99 2.07
C THR A 152 -11.43 -8.63 2.17
N LEU A 153 -11.64 -7.98 1.02
CA LEU A 153 -12.41 -6.73 0.92
C LEU A 153 -13.91 -7.02 1.05
N SER A 154 -14.59 -6.24 1.88
CA SER A 154 -16.03 -6.35 2.18
C SER A 154 -16.79 -5.09 1.75
N GLU A 155 -18.11 -5.20 1.66
CA GLU A 155 -19.00 -4.05 1.44
C GLU A 155 -18.88 -3.02 2.58
N ASP A 156 -19.08 -1.75 2.24
CA ASP A 156 -19.05 -0.65 3.21
C ASP A 156 -20.23 -0.77 4.18
N GLY A 157 -19.94 -0.79 5.48
CA GLY A 157 -20.94 -1.02 6.53
C GLY A 157 -21.05 -2.49 6.97
N ALA A 158 -20.45 -3.45 6.26
CA ALA A 158 -20.19 -4.76 6.83
C ALA A 158 -19.13 -4.61 7.93
N ALA A 159 -19.50 -4.96 9.18
CA ALA A 159 -18.63 -4.75 10.33
C ALA A 159 -17.33 -5.56 10.19
N SER A 160 -16.19 -4.86 10.10
CA SER A 160 -14.86 -5.48 10.11
C SER A 160 -14.75 -6.41 11.32
N GLN A 161 -14.57 -7.71 11.08
CA GLN A 161 -14.53 -8.67 12.18
C GLN A 161 -13.20 -8.55 12.94
N MET A 162 -13.23 -7.66 13.94
CA MET A 162 -12.24 -7.56 15.01
C MET A 162 -12.29 -8.84 15.86
N ALA A 163 -11.66 -9.90 15.36
CA ALA A 163 -11.29 -11.01 16.22
C ALA A 163 -10.30 -10.47 17.27
N PRO A 164 -10.56 -10.63 18.58
CA PRO A 164 -9.54 -10.34 19.57
C PRO A 164 -8.36 -11.28 19.31
N ALA A 165 -7.14 -10.74 19.37
CA ALA A 165 -5.97 -11.60 19.45
C ALA A 165 -6.07 -12.46 20.73
N HIS A 166 -5.60 -13.72 20.61
CA HIS A 166 -5.56 -14.76 21.64
C HIS A 166 -6.83 -15.59 21.89
N ALA A 167 -6.62 -16.90 21.83
CA ALA A 167 -7.40 -17.95 22.47
C ALA A 167 -6.41 -19.04 22.94
N THR A 168 -6.36 -19.53 24.20
CA THR A 168 -6.95 -19.01 25.46
C THR A 168 -5.99 -19.35 26.67
N PRO A 169 -6.37 -19.68 27.94
CA PRO A 169 -5.70 -19.14 29.15
C PRO A 169 -4.86 -20.22 29.94
N PRO A 170 -4.33 -20.01 31.19
CA PRO A 170 -4.59 -18.91 32.14
C PRO A 170 -3.38 -18.25 32.85
N ALA A 171 -3.73 -17.24 33.66
CA ALA A 171 -2.84 -16.33 34.36
C ALA A 171 -2.21 -16.89 35.66
N PRO A 172 -1.46 -16.05 36.39
CA PRO A 172 -2.01 -15.62 37.69
C PRO A 172 -2.25 -14.11 37.82
N SER A 173 -3.19 -13.80 38.69
CA SER A 173 -3.79 -12.49 39.00
C SER A 173 -2.82 -11.33 39.23
N GLY A 174 -3.08 -10.21 38.55
CA GLY A 174 -2.78 -8.87 39.01
C GLY A 174 -3.96 -7.97 38.66
N HIS A 175 -4.71 -7.46 39.65
CA HIS A 175 -5.80 -6.52 39.38
C HIS A 175 -5.20 -5.12 39.18
N ALA A 176 -5.41 -4.55 37.99
CA ALA A 176 -5.42 -3.12 37.76
C ALA A 176 -6.86 -2.75 37.36
N GLU A 177 -7.51 -1.95 38.19
CA GLU A 177 -8.86 -1.46 37.94
C GLU A 177 -8.81 -0.43 36.78
N PRO A 178 -9.76 -0.42 35.83
CA PRO A 178 -9.75 0.55 34.75
C PRO A 178 -10.01 1.95 35.31
N GLU A 179 -8.97 2.77 35.35
CA GLU A 179 -9.04 4.17 35.79
C GLU A 179 -10.07 4.91 34.92
N SER A 180 -11.08 5.50 35.57
CA SER A 180 -12.24 6.07 34.88
C SER A 180 -11.85 7.28 34.04
N ALA A 181 -12.17 7.25 32.75
CA ALA A 181 -11.90 8.35 31.82
C ALA A 181 -12.42 9.69 32.37
N ASP A 182 -11.50 10.64 32.58
CA ASP A 182 -11.83 12.00 33.00
C ASP A 182 -12.42 12.77 31.80
N PRO A 183 -13.67 13.26 31.87
CA PRO A 183 -14.29 14.03 30.79
C PRO A 183 -13.70 15.45 30.62
N SER A 184 -12.70 15.83 31.42
CA SER A 184 -11.99 17.12 31.32
C SER A 184 -11.35 17.33 29.93
N PRO A 185 -11.39 18.56 29.37
CA PRO A 185 -10.77 18.84 28.07
C PRO A 185 -9.23 18.65 28.08
N VAL A 186 -8.71 17.93 27.10
CA VAL A 186 -7.27 17.68 26.92
C VAL A 186 -6.67 18.77 25.99
N ASP A 187 -5.39 19.15 26.18
CA ASP A 187 -4.73 20.08 25.27
C ASP A 187 -4.42 19.42 23.92
N LEU A 188 -5.24 19.74 22.92
CA LEU A 188 -5.09 19.31 21.53
C LEU A 188 -4.54 20.41 20.63
N SER A 189 -4.06 21.54 21.17
CA SER A 189 -3.67 22.72 20.37
C SER A 189 -2.70 22.38 19.24
N LYS A 190 -1.62 21.66 19.56
CA LYS A 190 -0.61 21.17 18.60
C LYS A 190 -1.18 20.22 17.55
N HIS A 191 -2.19 19.41 17.91
CA HIS A 191 -2.85 18.51 16.96
C HIS A 191 -3.71 19.30 15.98
N TYR A 192 -4.46 20.30 16.45
CA TYR A 192 -5.18 21.23 15.57
C TYR A 192 -4.25 22.05 14.68
N ASP A 193 -3.05 22.43 15.15
CA ASP A 193 -2.04 23.10 14.32
C ASP A 193 -1.58 22.22 13.14
N VAL A 194 -1.24 20.96 13.42
CA VAL A 194 -0.85 19.98 12.39
C VAL A 194 -2.01 19.71 11.42
N ILE A 195 -3.23 19.52 11.93
CA ILE A 195 -4.42 19.30 11.07
C ILE A 195 -4.65 20.50 10.14
N ARG A 196 -4.56 21.75 10.65
CA ARG A 196 -4.67 22.97 9.82
C ARG A 196 -3.60 23.01 8.74
N GLN A 197 -2.34 22.81 9.09
CA GLN A 197 -1.23 22.82 8.13
C GLN A 197 -1.41 21.79 6.99
N LEU A 198 -1.87 20.57 7.31
CA LEU A 198 -2.11 19.52 6.31
C LEU A 198 -3.28 19.86 5.38
N LEU A 199 -4.35 20.44 5.92
CA LEU A 199 -5.52 20.88 5.13
C LEU A 199 -5.18 22.05 4.18
N ASP A 200 -4.36 23.00 4.63
CA ASP A 200 -3.87 24.13 3.82
C ASP A 200 -2.89 23.67 2.71
N LEU A 201 -2.05 22.67 3.00
CA LEU A 201 -1.17 22.04 2.01
C LEU A 201 -1.91 21.17 0.98
N GLY A 202 -3.20 20.88 1.19
CA GLY A 202 -3.99 20.02 0.32
C GLY A 202 -3.96 18.52 0.68
N ASP A 203 -3.24 18.10 1.72
CA ASP A 203 -3.10 16.69 2.07
C ASP A 203 -4.27 16.19 2.93
N THR A 204 -5.40 15.91 2.26
CA THR A 204 -6.60 15.33 2.87
C THR A 204 -6.40 13.91 3.42
N ARG A 205 -5.29 13.24 3.08
CA ARG A 205 -4.99 11.89 3.57
C ARG A 205 -4.28 11.96 4.91
N ALA A 206 -3.19 12.72 5.00
CA ALA A 206 -2.48 12.97 6.24
C ALA A 206 -3.38 13.70 7.25
N ALA A 207 -4.21 14.65 6.81
CA ALA A 207 -5.20 15.29 7.67
C ALA A 207 -6.19 14.28 8.28
N LYS A 208 -6.71 13.29 7.53
CA LYS A 208 -7.58 12.23 8.07
C LYS A 208 -6.88 11.40 9.17
N VAL A 209 -5.58 11.11 9.02
CA VAL A 209 -4.78 10.39 10.03
C VAL A 209 -4.53 11.27 11.26
N ALA A 210 -4.21 12.56 11.07
CA ALA A 210 -4.00 13.49 12.17
C ALA A 210 -5.28 13.72 13.00
N ILE A 211 -6.44 13.84 12.33
CA ILE A 211 -7.75 13.93 13.00
C ILE A 211 -8.05 12.65 13.78
N ARG A 212 -7.85 11.46 13.20
CA ARG A 212 -8.03 10.16 13.90
C ARG A 212 -7.23 10.14 15.20
N ARG A 213 -5.94 10.46 15.15
CA ARG A 213 -5.04 10.43 16.31
C ARG A 213 -5.42 11.46 17.37
N ALA A 214 -5.87 12.65 16.98
CA ALA A 214 -6.38 13.64 17.92
C ALA A 214 -7.64 13.16 18.69
N ARG A 215 -8.48 12.31 18.07
CA ARG A 215 -9.67 11.72 18.72
C ARG A 215 -9.34 10.63 19.74
N GLN A 216 -8.18 9.98 19.61
CA GLN A 216 -7.74 8.96 20.56
C GLN A 216 -7.14 9.57 21.85
N LEU A 217 -7.03 10.90 21.90
CA LEU A 217 -6.44 11.67 22.99
C LEU A 217 -7.49 12.42 23.84
N THR A 218 -8.79 12.21 23.63
CA THR A 218 -9.84 12.87 24.42
C THR A 218 -11.17 12.11 24.41
N ASP A 219 -11.75 11.88 25.58
CA ASP A 219 -13.13 11.41 25.73
C ASP A 219 -14.12 12.59 25.93
N ASN A 220 -13.64 13.84 25.89
CA ASN A 220 -14.49 15.02 26.03
C ASN A 220 -15.46 15.15 24.83
N PRO A 221 -16.80 15.14 25.03
CA PRO A 221 -17.75 15.12 23.92
C PRO A 221 -17.69 16.35 23.02
N GLN A 222 -17.33 17.53 23.54
CA GLN A 222 -17.22 18.75 22.73
C GLN A 222 -15.98 18.70 21.83
N GLN A 223 -14.86 18.14 22.31
CA GLN A 223 -13.66 17.96 21.50
C GLN A 223 -13.85 16.86 20.45
N GLN A 224 -14.50 15.74 20.79
CA GLN A 224 -14.90 14.71 19.82
C GLN A 224 -15.79 15.29 18.71
N ASN A 225 -16.86 16.01 19.04
CA ASN A 225 -17.76 16.64 18.05
C ASN A 225 -17.03 17.64 17.13
N ALA A 226 -16.04 18.38 17.65
CA ALA A 226 -15.22 19.27 16.85
C ALA A 226 -14.29 18.51 15.89
N LEU A 227 -13.72 17.39 16.33
CA LEU A 227 -12.87 16.52 15.50
C LEU A 227 -13.67 15.73 14.45
N ASP A 228 -14.89 15.31 14.77
CA ASP A 228 -15.84 14.74 13.79
C ASP A 228 -16.20 15.78 12.72
N SER A 229 -16.49 17.02 13.12
CA SER A 229 -16.74 18.12 12.17
C SER A 229 -15.54 18.36 11.24
N LEU A 230 -14.31 18.26 11.75
CA LEU A 230 -13.09 18.32 10.94
C LEU A 230 -12.96 17.13 9.99
N ALA A 231 -13.33 15.91 10.43
CA ALA A 231 -13.32 14.71 9.59
C ALA A 231 -14.28 14.85 8.41
N THR A 232 -15.52 15.28 8.65
CA THR A 232 -16.53 15.52 7.60
C THR A 232 -16.06 16.56 6.58
N ASN A 233 -15.53 17.71 7.04
CA ASN A 233 -15.00 18.75 6.16
C ASN A 233 -13.83 18.23 5.30
N ASN A 234 -12.91 17.46 5.90
CA ASN A 234 -11.79 16.85 5.20
C ASN A 234 -12.24 15.82 4.13
N GLU A 235 -13.29 15.04 4.40
CA GLU A 235 -13.82 14.07 3.43
C GLU A 235 -14.54 14.75 2.26
N ALA A 236 -15.21 15.88 2.50
CA ALA A 236 -15.76 16.72 1.44
C ALA A 236 -14.65 17.36 0.57
N PHE A 237 -13.54 17.80 1.17
CA PHE A 237 -12.36 18.22 0.40
C PHE A 237 -11.76 17.08 -0.43
N ALA A 238 -11.68 15.86 0.11
CA ALA A 238 -11.24 14.67 -0.62
C ALA A 238 -12.23 14.22 -1.72
N GLN A 239 -13.50 14.64 -1.65
CA GLN A 239 -14.49 14.47 -2.72
C GLN A 239 -14.31 15.51 -3.83
N LEU A 240 -14.14 16.79 -3.47
CA LEU A 240 -13.81 17.86 -4.42
C LEU A 240 -12.55 17.52 -5.23
N GLU A 241 -11.51 17.04 -4.56
CA GLU A 241 -10.25 16.62 -5.18
C GLU A 241 -10.42 15.40 -6.11
N ARG A 242 -11.43 14.54 -5.90
CA ARG A 242 -11.79 13.47 -6.86
C ARG A 242 -12.49 14.05 -8.08
N MET A 243 -13.51 14.87 -7.88
CA MET A 243 -14.27 15.53 -8.96
C MET A 243 -13.35 16.32 -9.90
N ILE A 244 -12.45 17.14 -9.36
CA ILE A 244 -11.44 17.88 -10.13
C ILE A 244 -10.55 16.93 -10.96
N ARG A 245 -10.03 15.84 -10.38
CA ARG A 245 -9.21 14.86 -11.13
C ARG A 245 -10.01 14.11 -12.21
N GLN A 246 -11.31 13.97 -12.03
CA GLN A 246 -12.24 13.35 -12.99
C GLN A 246 -12.77 14.35 -14.04
N ARG A 247 -12.32 15.62 -14.00
CA ARG A 247 -12.84 16.76 -14.80
C ARG A 247 -14.33 17.06 -14.58
N ASP A 248 -14.90 16.62 -13.46
CA ASP A 248 -16.24 17.04 -13.02
C ASP A 248 -16.16 18.42 -12.34
N ILE A 249 -15.94 19.45 -13.16
CA ILE A 249 -15.88 20.84 -12.70
C ILE A 249 -17.27 21.34 -12.26
N HIS A 250 -18.36 20.71 -12.71
CA HIS A 250 -19.73 21.07 -12.31
C HIS A 250 -20.04 20.60 -10.90
N GLY A 251 -19.91 19.30 -10.63
CA GLY A 251 -20.14 18.73 -9.30
C GLY A 251 -19.14 19.26 -8.27
N ALA A 252 -17.90 19.56 -8.69
CA ALA A 252 -16.94 20.27 -7.84
C ALA A 252 -17.45 21.67 -7.41
N ARG A 253 -18.13 22.41 -8.30
CA ARG A 253 -18.69 23.73 -7.99
C ARG A 253 -19.90 23.64 -7.05
N GLU A 254 -20.81 22.70 -7.29
CA GLU A 254 -21.98 22.48 -6.43
C GLU A 254 -21.57 22.05 -5.02
N LEU A 255 -20.54 21.20 -4.91
CA LEU A 255 -19.94 20.83 -3.63
C LEU A 255 -19.23 22.02 -2.97
N MET A 256 -18.48 22.82 -3.72
CA MET A 256 -17.82 24.03 -3.20
C MET A 256 -18.83 25.02 -2.62
N GLN A 257 -19.91 25.33 -3.35
CA GLN A 257 -20.99 26.21 -2.88
C GLN A 257 -21.66 25.67 -1.60
N THR A 258 -21.86 24.35 -1.52
CA THR A 258 -22.40 23.69 -0.32
C THR A 258 -21.46 23.85 0.89
N LEU A 259 -20.14 23.79 0.67
CA LEU A 259 -19.13 24.00 1.71
C LEU A 259 -19.00 25.47 2.12
N GLU A 260 -19.06 26.42 1.18
CA GLU A 260 -19.07 27.86 1.47
C GLU A 260 -20.29 28.30 2.30
N ILE A 261 -21.44 27.64 2.14
CA ILE A 261 -22.66 27.91 2.93
C ILE A 261 -22.58 27.29 4.34
N SER A 262 -21.86 26.18 4.51
CA SER A 262 -21.85 25.41 5.77
C SER A 262 -20.62 25.65 6.66
N ILE A 263 -19.49 26.11 6.11
CA ILE A 263 -18.25 26.37 6.85
C ILE A 263 -18.14 27.87 7.16
N SER A 264 -18.33 28.24 8.43
CA SER A 264 -18.17 29.61 8.92
C SER A 264 -16.78 30.21 8.59
N PRO A 265 -16.68 31.53 8.30
CA PRO A 265 -15.40 32.23 8.20
C PRO A 265 -14.47 32.08 9.42
N ASP A 266 -15.04 31.90 10.61
CA ASP A 266 -14.29 31.67 11.86
C ASP A 266 -13.80 30.22 12.02
N SER A 267 -14.13 29.34 11.07
CA SER A 267 -13.77 27.92 11.11
C SER A 267 -12.27 27.70 10.88
N PRO A 268 -11.59 26.82 11.65
CA PRO A 268 -10.17 26.53 11.45
C PRO A 268 -9.83 25.93 10.08
N VAL A 269 -10.82 25.49 9.29
CA VAL A 269 -10.62 24.97 7.93
C VAL A 269 -11.00 25.95 6.82
N TYR A 270 -11.43 27.16 7.17
CA TYR A 270 -11.81 28.19 6.19
C TYR A 270 -10.65 28.61 5.24
N PRO A 271 -9.38 28.71 5.68
CA PRO A 271 -8.25 28.97 4.76
C PRO A 271 -8.04 27.84 3.73
N ALA A 272 -8.26 26.58 4.13
CA ALA A 272 -8.15 25.39 3.29
C ALA A 272 -9.30 25.30 2.27
N LEU A 273 -10.51 25.77 2.63
CA LEU A 273 -11.64 25.96 1.72
C LEU A 273 -11.34 27.07 0.70
N GLN A 274 -10.96 28.25 1.17
CA GLN A 274 -10.59 29.42 0.35
C GLN A 274 -9.43 29.15 -0.62
N SER A 275 -8.53 28.22 -0.29
CA SER A 275 -7.45 27.79 -1.19
C SER A 275 -7.91 26.85 -2.30
N ARG A 276 -8.97 26.07 -2.05
CA ARG A 276 -9.61 25.18 -3.03
C ARG A 276 -10.60 25.92 -3.94
N GLN A 277 -11.34 26.91 -3.43
CA GLN A 277 -12.18 27.83 -4.22
C GLN A 277 -11.34 28.48 -5.33
N ARG A 278 -10.24 29.14 -4.95
CA ARG A 278 -9.28 29.77 -5.88
C ARG A 278 -8.60 28.79 -6.85
N LEU A 279 -8.52 27.49 -6.53
CA LEU A 279 -8.03 26.47 -7.46
C LEU A 279 -9.08 26.18 -8.54
N LEU A 280 -10.33 25.99 -8.14
CA LEU A 280 -11.44 25.71 -9.06
C LEU A 280 -11.65 26.88 -10.05
N GLU A 281 -11.60 28.11 -9.56
CA GLU A 281 -11.66 29.34 -10.39
C GLU A 281 -10.58 29.38 -11.49
N ARG A 282 -9.35 28.94 -11.17
CA ARG A 282 -8.25 28.92 -12.16
C ARG A 282 -8.46 27.84 -13.22
N LEU A 283 -8.98 26.67 -12.83
CA LEU A 283 -9.29 25.59 -13.77
C LEU A 283 -10.41 26.02 -14.74
N GLU A 284 -11.46 26.68 -14.24
CA GLU A 284 -12.50 27.28 -15.08
C GLU A 284 -11.99 28.38 -16.02
N GLY A 285 -10.91 29.07 -15.66
CA GLY A 285 -10.28 30.08 -16.52
C GLY A 285 -9.50 29.47 -17.69
N ASP A 286 -8.91 28.30 -17.49
CA ASP A 286 -8.09 27.59 -18.49
C ASP A 286 -8.96 26.83 -19.50
N ASP A 287 -9.99 26.10 -19.01
CA ASP A 287 -10.98 25.39 -19.85
C ASP A 287 -11.71 26.32 -20.85
N ARG A 288 -11.86 27.61 -20.50
CA ARG A 288 -12.50 28.62 -21.37
C ARG A 288 -11.57 29.19 -22.45
N ASN A 289 -10.30 28.81 -22.44
CA ASN A 289 -9.25 29.41 -23.25
C ASN A 289 -8.64 28.43 -24.29
N GLU A 290 -9.15 27.20 -24.40
CA GLU A 290 -8.83 26.33 -25.53
C GLU A 290 -9.32 26.97 -26.85
N PRO A 291 -8.44 27.09 -27.87
CA PRO A 291 -8.85 27.62 -29.16
C PRO A 291 -9.78 26.61 -29.85
N ILE A 292 -11.03 27.00 -30.10
CA ILE A 292 -11.98 26.20 -30.88
C ILE A 292 -11.38 25.96 -32.27
N PHE A 293 -10.93 24.73 -32.51
CA PHE A 293 -10.53 24.27 -33.84
C PHE A 293 -11.76 24.18 -34.73
N GLN A 294 -12.14 25.31 -35.32
CA GLN A 294 -13.16 25.38 -36.36
C GLN A 294 -12.65 24.60 -37.59
N SER A 295 -13.05 23.34 -37.69
CA SER A 295 -12.86 22.50 -38.86
C SER A 295 -13.71 23.04 -40.01
N ALA A 296 -13.16 24.04 -40.71
CA ALA A 296 -13.82 24.69 -41.83
C ALA A 296 -13.89 23.75 -43.05
N SER A 297 -14.95 22.94 -43.10
CA SER A 297 -15.35 22.24 -44.31
C SER A 297 -15.84 23.25 -45.35
N SER A 298 -15.02 23.48 -46.38
CA SER A 298 -15.41 24.14 -47.63
C SER A 298 -15.69 23.08 -48.70
N PRO A 299 -16.59 23.36 -49.67
CA PRO A 299 -17.13 22.38 -50.62
C PRO A 299 -16.17 22.02 -51.77
#